data_AF-A0A2H5VJQ7-F1
#
_entry.id   AF-A0A2H5VJQ7-F1
#
_cell.length_a   1.000
_cell.length_b   1.000
_cell.length_c   1.000
_cell.angle_alpha   90.00
_cell.angle_beta   90.00
_cell.angle_gamma   90.00
#
_symmetry.space_group_name_H-M   'P 1'
#
loop_
_entity.id
_entity.type
_entity.pdbx_description
1 polymer ?
#
loop_
_entity_poly.entity_id
_entity_poly.type
_entity_poly.pdbx_seq_one_letter_code
_entity_poly.pdbx_strand_id
1 'polypeptide(L)'
;MAGGAFQAVTAVMLVLTLMCLGANALGWIRLRALARLASGAQAALSAREIAGLGQLTGLIRLEAAYFTMLLLYALLYRGVLVLWPVVFVVLYHWLGWMANELTRTTSRAAAHVRREPAPGPSFRGRARLALAVIGVLDAIEAVILVYVIVALAHALHRSGA
;
A
#
# COMPACT_ATOMS: atom_id res chain seq x y z
N MET A 1 -33.14 11.77 6.18
CA MET A 1 -31.77 12.04 6.69
C MET A 1 -30.77 10.91 6.39
N ALA A 2 -31.14 9.62 6.51
CA ALA A 2 -30.22 8.49 6.31
C ALA A 2 -29.62 8.36 4.89
N GLY A 3 -30.34 8.72 3.83
CA GLY A 3 -29.83 8.65 2.45
C GLY A 3 -28.69 9.63 2.13
N GLY A 4 -28.73 10.83 2.72
CA GLY A 4 -27.67 11.84 2.52
C GLY A 4 -26.35 11.47 3.20
N ALA A 5 -26.42 10.90 4.40
CA ALA A 5 -25.22 10.43 5.11
C ALA A 5 -24.55 9.25 4.39
N PHE A 6 -25.34 8.29 3.88
CA PHE A 6 -24.82 7.18 3.09
C PHE A 6 -24.08 7.67 1.84
N GLN A 7 -24.70 8.55 1.05
CA GLN A 7 -24.09 9.10 -0.17
C GLN A 7 -22.80 9.86 0.14
N ALA A 8 -22.80 10.74 1.15
CA ALA A 8 -21.63 11.50 1.53
C ALA A 8 -20.47 10.60 1.98
N VAL A 9 -20.73 9.63 2.86
CA VAL A 9 -19.71 8.70 3.34
C VAL A 9 -19.18 7.83 2.20
N THR A 10 -20.06 7.34 1.31
CA THR A 10 -19.65 6.53 0.16
C THR A 10 -18.79 7.32 -0.83
N ALA A 11 -19.11 8.59 -1.06
CA ALA A 11 -18.31 9.49 -1.90
C ALA A 11 -16.93 9.75 -1.28
N VAL A 12 -16.86 10.01 0.04
CA VAL A 12 -15.59 10.16 0.76
C VAL A 12 -14.75 8.88 0.64
N MET A 13 -15.36 7.71 0.87
CA MET A 13 -14.66 6.43 0.71
C MET A 13 -14.14 6.23 -0.71
N LEU A 14 -14.91 6.61 -1.73
CA LEU A 14 -14.48 6.53 -3.13
C LEU A 14 -13.25 7.40 -3.40
N VAL A 15 -13.27 8.65 -2.94
CA VAL A 15 -12.12 9.57 -3.06
C VAL A 15 -10.90 9.01 -2.35
N LEU A 16 -11.05 8.52 -1.12
CA LEU A 16 -9.96 7.91 -0.37
C LEU A 16 -9.42 6.65 -1.07
N THR A 17 -10.28 5.84 -1.68
CA THR A 17 -9.86 4.65 -2.44
C THR A 17 -9.02 5.05 -3.66
N LEU A 18 -9.43 6.08 -4.40
CA LEU A 18 -8.68 6.61 -5.53
C LEU A 18 -7.31 7.16 -5.11
N MET A 19 -7.26 7.87 -3.98
CA MET A 19 -6.00 8.34 -3.41
C MET A 19 -5.09 7.18 -3.00
N CYS A 20 -5.64 6.12 -2.40
CA CYS A 20 -4.89 4.91 -2.04
C CYS A 20 -4.32 4.20 -3.26
N LEU A 21 -5.08 4.10 -4.35
CA LEU A 21 -4.58 3.55 -5.62
C LEU A 21 -3.42 4.39 -6.18
N GLY A 22 -3.52 5.73 -6.08
CA GLY A 22 -2.42 6.63 -6.42
C GLY A 22 -1.20 6.45 -5.51
N ALA A 23 -1.39 6.23 -4.21
CA ALA A 23 -0.31 5.97 -3.26
C ALA A 23 0.42 4.66 -3.55
N ASN A 24 -0.31 3.59 -3.87
CA ASN A 24 0.23 2.30 -4.29
C ASN A 24 1.09 2.44 -5.57
N ALA A 25 0.60 3.18 -6.58
CA ALA A 25 1.40 3.50 -7.78
C ALA A 25 2.67 4.32 -7.47
N LEU A 26 2.61 5.26 -6.52
CA LEU A 26 3.78 6.00 -6.04
C LEU A 26 4.76 5.12 -5.25
N GLY A 27 4.27 4.09 -4.55
CA GLY A 27 5.05 3.06 -3.86
C GLY A 27 6.01 2.35 -4.80
N TRP A 28 5.53 1.96 -5.98
CA TRP A 28 6.36 1.36 -7.04
C TRP A 28 7.50 2.26 -7.51
N ILE A 29 7.24 3.56 -7.68
CA ILE A 29 8.28 4.52 -8.06
C ILE A 29 9.38 4.59 -6.99
N ARG A 30 9.01 4.46 -5.70
CA ARG A 30 9.95 4.48 -4.57
C ARG A 30 10.71 3.15 -4.43
N LEU A 31 10.10 2.03 -4.80
CA LEU A 31 10.73 0.70 -4.85
C LEU A 31 11.71 0.54 -6.02
N ARG A 32 11.70 1.45 -7.00
CA ARG A 32 12.67 1.48 -8.11
C ARG A 32 14.13 1.46 -7.62
N ALA A 33 14.41 2.11 -6.49
CA ALA A 33 15.73 2.09 -5.85
C ALA A 33 16.15 0.66 -5.42
N LEU A 34 15.23 -0.07 -4.78
CA LEU A 34 15.42 -1.48 -4.41
C LEU A 34 15.57 -2.36 -5.67
N ALA A 35 14.80 -2.09 -6.72
CA ALA A 35 14.88 -2.84 -7.98
C ALA A 35 16.24 -2.67 -8.68
N ARG A 36 16.81 -1.47 -8.66
CA ARG A 36 18.17 -1.20 -9.17
C ARG A 36 19.25 -1.90 -8.36
N LEU A 37 19.13 -1.94 -7.04
CA LEU A 37 20.04 -2.71 -6.19
C LEU A 37 19.94 -4.22 -6.47
N ALA A 38 18.72 -4.73 -6.63
CA ALA A 38 18.43 -6.12 -6.93
C ALA A 38 18.97 -6.56 -8.31
N SER A 39 18.98 -5.67 -9.31
CA SER A 39 19.55 -5.93 -10.63
C SER A 39 21.09 -5.79 -10.68
N GLY A 40 21.72 -5.34 -9.59
CA GLY A 40 23.17 -5.18 -9.51
C GLY A 40 23.69 -3.92 -10.21
N ALA A 41 22.88 -2.87 -10.30
CA ALA A 41 23.31 -1.60 -10.85
C ALA A 41 24.53 -1.06 -10.09
N GLN A 42 25.61 -0.72 -10.81
CA GLN A 42 26.86 -0.21 -10.25
C GLN A 42 26.78 1.26 -9.76
N ALA A 43 25.73 1.99 -10.15
CA ALA A 43 25.55 3.38 -9.76
C ALA A 43 25.00 3.48 -8.33
N ALA A 44 25.70 4.24 -7.48
CA ALA A 44 25.24 4.55 -6.13
C ALA A 44 23.84 5.18 -6.17
N LEU A 45 22.96 4.75 -5.24
CA LEU A 45 21.63 5.33 -5.09
C LEU A 45 21.72 6.79 -4.68
N SER A 46 20.86 7.62 -5.25
CA SER A 46 20.74 9.03 -4.86
C SER A 46 20.19 9.18 -3.44
N ALA A 47 20.53 10.27 -2.76
CA ALA A 47 19.98 10.59 -1.44
C ALA A 47 18.43 10.64 -1.43
N ARG A 48 17.82 11.02 -2.57
CA ARG A 48 16.37 11.07 -2.77
C ARG A 48 15.74 9.67 -2.85
N GLU A 49 16.39 8.73 -3.52
CA GLU A 49 15.99 7.31 -3.56
C GLU A 49 16.05 6.69 -2.16
N ILE A 50 17.08 6.99 -1.38
CA ILE A 50 17.24 6.50 -0.01
C ILE A 50 16.20 7.13 0.94
N ALA A 51 15.91 8.44 0.78
CA ALA A 51 14.85 9.10 1.53
C ALA A 51 13.46 8.53 1.20
N GLY A 52 13.23 8.16 -0.06
CA GLY A 52 12.00 7.49 -0.52
C GLY A 52 11.72 6.18 0.22
N LEU A 53 12.77 5.38 0.51
CA LEU A 53 12.66 4.16 1.31
C LEU A 53 12.22 4.44 2.76
N GLY A 54 12.72 5.52 3.36
CA GLY A 54 12.33 5.93 4.71
C GLY A 54 10.89 6.43 4.81
N GLN A 55 10.33 6.95 3.71
CA GLN A 55 8.95 7.42 3.64
C GLN A 55 7.93 6.28 3.44
N LEU A 56 8.36 5.07 3.06
CA LEU A 56 7.47 3.90 2.91
C LEU A 56 6.76 3.56 4.22
N THR A 57 7.42 3.74 5.37
CA THR A 57 6.79 3.52 6.69
C THR A 57 5.56 4.41 6.91
N GLY A 58 5.62 5.67 6.45
CA GLY A 58 4.49 6.60 6.56
C GLY A 58 3.32 6.21 5.67
N LEU A 59 3.61 5.70 4.47
CA LEU A 59 2.59 5.20 3.53
C LEU A 59 1.88 3.97 4.08
N ILE A 60 2.63 2.96 4.54
CA ILE A 60 2.08 1.73 5.12
C ILE A 60 1.13 2.05 6.30
N ARG A 61 1.50 3.03 7.15
CA ARG A 61 0.65 3.46 8.27
C ARG A 61 -0.63 4.14 7.80
N LEU A 62 -0.55 4.99 6.78
CA LEU A 62 -1.71 5.67 6.21
C LEU A 62 -2.67 4.67 5.55
N GLU A 63 -2.13 3.71 4.81
CA GLU A 63 -2.89 2.63 4.17
C GLU A 63 -3.55 1.74 5.21
N ALA A 64 -2.85 1.35 6.29
CA ALA A 64 -3.45 0.60 7.39
C ALA A 64 -4.64 1.33 8.02
N ALA A 65 -4.52 2.64 8.23
CA ALA A 65 -5.63 3.46 8.76
C ALA A 65 -6.80 3.51 7.77
N TYR A 66 -6.52 3.77 6.48
CA TYR A 66 -7.53 3.81 5.43
C TYR A 66 -8.29 2.48 5.30
N PHE A 67 -7.58 1.35 5.19
CA PHE A 67 -8.21 0.03 5.08
C PHE A 67 -9.02 -0.33 6.33
N THR A 68 -8.60 0.13 7.51
CA THR A 68 -9.41 0.01 8.74
C THR A 68 -10.71 0.78 8.62
N MET A 69 -10.69 2.01 8.08
CA MET A 69 -11.92 2.77 7.80
C MET A 69 -12.79 2.08 6.75
N LEU A 70 -12.18 1.49 5.70
CA LEU A 70 -12.90 0.71 4.69
C LEU A 70 -13.58 -0.52 5.28
N LEU A 71 -12.94 -1.19 6.25
CA LEU A 71 -13.54 -2.30 6.97
C LEU A 71 -14.74 -1.85 7.79
N LEU A 72 -14.61 -0.76 8.54
CA LEU A 72 -15.75 -0.18 9.28
C LEU A 72 -16.89 0.18 8.33
N TYR A 73 -16.58 0.81 7.18
CA TYR A 73 -17.57 1.10 6.14
C TYR A 73 -18.28 -0.17 5.66
N ALA A 74 -17.53 -1.23 5.33
CA ALA A 74 -18.09 -2.50 4.84
C ALA A 74 -18.99 -3.19 5.90
N LEU A 75 -18.67 -3.03 7.19
CA LEU A 75 -19.47 -3.55 8.29
C LEU A 75 -20.76 -2.76 8.50
N LEU A 76 -20.70 -1.43 8.38
CA LEU A 76 -21.86 -0.53 8.52
C LEU A 76 -22.82 -0.66 7.32
N TYR A 77 -22.29 -0.69 6.10
CA TYR A 77 -23.08 -0.71 4.87
C TYR A 77 -22.98 -2.06 4.17
N ARG A 78 -23.64 -3.05 4.78
CA ARG A 78 -23.67 -4.42 4.29
C ARG A 78 -24.24 -4.49 2.87
N GLY A 79 -23.59 -5.26 2.00
CA GLY A 79 -24.01 -5.45 0.62
C GLY A 79 -23.37 -4.48 -0.38
N VAL A 80 -22.62 -3.47 0.07
CA VAL A 80 -21.81 -2.63 -0.84
C VAL A 80 -20.50 -3.33 -1.21
N LEU A 81 -19.80 -3.87 -0.20
CA LEU A 81 -18.50 -4.53 -0.38
C LEU A 81 -18.55 -5.99 0.11
N VAL A 82 -17.83 -6.87 -0.58
CA VAL A 82 -17.49 -8.20 -0.09
C VAL A 82 -16.45 -8.04 1.02
N LEU A 83 -16.72 -8.65 2.17
CA LEU A 83 -15.92 -8.43 3.37
C LEU A 83 -14.51 -9.02 3.29
N TRP A 84 -14.37 -10.20 2.68
CA TRP A 84 -13.10 -10.95 2.66
C TRP A 84 -11.93 -10.20 2.00
N PRO A 85 -12.08 -9.61 0.80
CA PRO A 85 -11.04 -8.77 0.21
C PRO A 85 -10.60 -7.62 1.12
N VAL A 86 -11.55 -6.97 1.80
CA VAL A 86 -11.28 -5.87 2.72
C VAL A 86 -10.53 -6.35 3.97
N VAL A 87 -10.93 -7.47 4.55
CA VAL A 87 -10.23 -8.09 5.68
C VAL A 87 -8.80 -8.48 5.30
N PHE A 88 -8.60 -9.05 4.11
CA PHE A 88 -7.28 -9.44 3.62
C PHE A 88 -6.32 -8.24 3.57
N VAL A 89 -6.72 -7.12 2.95
CA VAL A 89 -5.87 -5.92 2.83
C VAL A 89 -5.61 -5.25 4.18
N VAL A 90 -6.59 -5.27 5.10
CA VAL A 90 -6.39 -4.79 6.48
C VAL A 90 -5.31 -5.61 7.17
N LEU A 91 -5.45 -6.94 7.17
CA LEU A 91 -4.49 -7.83 7.84
C LEU A 91 -3.09 -7.69 7.24
N TYR A 92 -3.00 -7.65 5.91
CA TYR A 92 -1.74 -7.43 5.21
C TYR A 92 -1.04 -6.13 5.66
N HIS A 93 -1.74 -5.00 5.69
CA HIS A 93 -1.14 -3.71 6.07
C HIS A 93 -0.79 -3.64 7.56
N TRP A 94 -1.63 -4.19 8.43
CA TRP A 94 -1.33 -4.24 9.85
C TRP A 94 -0.14 -5.14 10.16
N LEU A 95 -0.06 -6.32 9.53
CA LEU A 95 1.09 -7.20 9.66
C LEU A 95 2.35 -6.56 9.08
N GLY A 96 2.26 -5.91 7.92
CA GLY A 96 3.37 -5.18 7.30
C GLY A 96 3.89 -4.04 8.19
N TRP A 97 2.97 -3.25 8.76
CA TRP A 97 3.32 -2.18 9.69
C TRP A 97 3.97 -2.72 10.97
N MET A 98 3.33 -3.70 11.62
CA MET A 98 3.85 -4.30 12.86
C MET A 98 5.21 -4.96 12.64
N ALA A 99 5.37 -5.73 11.56
CA ALA A 99 6.64 -6.33 11.20
C ALA A 99 7.70 -5.25 11.04
N ASN A 100 7.41 -4.15 10.33
CA ASN A 100 8.36 -3.06 10.15
C ASN A 100 8.70 -2.35 11.46
N GLU A 101 7.73 -2.09 12.33
CA GLU A 101 7.94 -1.40 13.61
C GLU A 101 8.80 -2.25 14.56
N LEU A 102 8.48 -3.55 14.68
CA LEU A 102 9.19 -4.50 15.54
C LEU A 102 10.64 -4.72 15.09
N THR A 103 10.85 -4.85 13.78
CA THR A 103 12.16 -5.21 13.22
C THR A 103 12.98 -4.00 12.78
N ARG A 104 12.39 -2.80 12.75
CA ARG A 104 12.95 -1.59 12.16
C ARG A 104 13.47 -1.82 10.75
N THR A 105 12.79 -2.65 9.95
CA THR A 105 13.31 -3.17 8.68
C THR A 105 13.64 -2.06 7.69
N THR A 106 12.74 -1.11 7.46
CA THR A 106 12.98 -0.02 6.49
C THR A 106 14.13 0.89 6.90
N SER A 107 14.26 1.22 8.20
CA SER A 107 15.35 2.07 8.68
C SER A 107 16.69 1.35 8.68
N ARG A 108 16.73 0.05 9.02
CA ARG A 108 17.95 -0.78 8.93
C ARG A 108 18.37 -0.98 7.48
N ALA A 109 17.44 -1.22 6.56
CA ALA A 109 17.72 -1.33 5.14
C ALA A 109 18.30 -0.01 4.58
N ALA A 110 17.68 1.14 4.92
CA ALA A 110 18.18 2.45 4.52
C ALA A 110 19.57 2.75 5.11
N ALA A 111 19.82 2.41 6.38
CA ALA A 111 21.12 2.58 7.02
C ALA A 111 22.21 1.68 6.41
N HIS A 112 21.86 0.43 6.07
CA HIS A 112 22.78 -0.50 5.43
C HIS A 112 23.16 -0.03 4.02
N VAL A 113 22.17 0.38 3.21
CA VAL A 113 22.42 0.95 1.87
C VAL A 113 23.27 2.21 1.91
N ARG A 114 23.16 3.03 2.96
CA ARG A 114 24.04 4.21 3.15
C ARG A 114 25.49 3.83 3.49
N ARG A 115 25.71 2.70 4.17
CA ARG A 115 27.04 2.23 4.60
C ARG A 115 27.73 1.38 3.54
N GLU A 116 26.97 0.56 2.82
CA GLU A 116 27.45 -0.35 1.78
C GLU A 116 26.69 -0.09 0.47
N PRO A 117 27.16 0.85 -0.36
CA PRO A 117 26.48 1.22 -1.62
C PRO A 117 26.54 0.13 -2.70
N ALA A 118 27.41 -0.88 -2.54
CA ALA A 118 27.51 -2.05 -3.42
C ALA A 118 27.24 -3.36 -2.64
N PRO A 119 25.96 -3.71 -2.39
CA PRO A 119 25.62 -4.83 -1.53
C PRO A 119 26.03 -6.20 -2.12
N GLY A 120 26.48 -7.10 -1.24
CA GLY A 120 26.88 -8.46 -1.59
C GLY A 120 25.76 -9.29 -2.24
N PRO A 121 26.10 -10.40 -2.91
CA PRO A 121 25.14 -11.24 -3.65
C PRO A 121 24.01 -11.81 -2.77
N SER A 122 24.27 -12.12 -1.50
CA SER A 122 23.27 -12.59 -0.54
C SER A 122 22.21 -11.54 -0.17
N PHE A 123 22.58 -10.24 -0.18
CA PHE A 123 21.62 -9.15 0.00
C PHE A 123 20.78 -8.94 -1.26
N ARG A 124 21.40 -9.00 -2.44
CA ARG A 124 20.70 -8.88 -3.72
C ARG A 124 19.64 -9.97 -3.92
N GLY A 125 19.93 -11.22 -3.53
CA GLY A 125 18.95 -12.31 -3.55
C GLY A 125 17.73 -12.03 -2.66
N ARG A 126 17.96 -11.59 -1.41
CA ARG A 126 16.89 -11.20 -0.48
C ARG A 126 16.08 -10.01 -0.99
N ALA A 127 16.74 -9.02 -1.60
CA ALA A 127 16.08 -7.85 -2.18
C ALA A 127 15.18 -8.24 -3.38
N ARG A 128 15.61 -9.18 -4.25
CA ARG A 128 14.77 -9.70 -5.34
C ARG A 128 13.53 -10.41 -4.82
N LEU A 129 13.70 -11.28 -3.82
CA LEU A 129 12.58 -12.00 -3.21
C LEU A 129 11.59 -11.00 -2.57
N ALA A 130 12.10 -10.02 -1.83
CA ALA A 130 11.28 -8.98 -1.22
C ALA A 130 10.51 -8.18 -2.27
N LEU A 131 11.16 -7.76 -3.36
CA LEU A 131 10.48 -7.06 -4.47
C LEU A 131 9.43 -7.90 -5.16
N ALA A 132 9.69 -9.19 -5.38
CA ALA A 132 8.71 -10.09 -5.98
C ALA A 132 7.47 -10.25 -5.08
N VAL A 133 7.67 -10.46 -3.78
CA VAL A 133 6.58 -10.58 -2.80
C VAL A 133 5.80 -9.28 -2.69
N ILE A 134 6.48 -8.14 -2.52
CA ILE A 134 5.83 -6.82 -2.46
C ILE A 134 5.06 -6.56 -3.75
N GLY A 135 5.65 -6.84 -4.92
CA GLY A 135 5.00 -6.58 -6.19
C GLY A 135 3.75 -7.43 -6.43
N VAL A 136 3.74 -8.69 -5.98
CA VAL A 136 2.54 -9.54 -6.02
C VAL A 136 1.46 -9.01 -5.08
N LEU A 137 1.84 -8.62 -3.85
CA LEU A 137 0.89 -8.08 -2.87
C LEU A 137 0.29 -6.75 -3.33
N ASP A 138 1.10 -5.85 -3.89
CA ASP A 138 0.62 -4.58 -4.49
C ASP A 138 -0.33 -4.83 -5.67
N ALA A 139 -0.03 -5.80 -6.53
CA ALA A 139 -0.90 -6.12 -7.66
C ALA A 139 -2.26 -6.66 -7.19
N ILE A 140 -2.26 -7.53 -6.18
CA ILE A 140 -3.50 -8.02 -5.53
C ILE A 140 -4.26 -6.85 -4.92
N GLU A 141 -3.57 -5.96 -4.21
CA GLU A 141 -4.19 -4.78 -3.61
C GLU A 141 -4.79 -3.84 -4.67
N ALA A 142 -4.08 -3.59 -5.77
CA ALA A 142 -4.59 -2.75 -6.85
C ALA A 142 -5.89 -3.32 -7.45
N VAL A 143 -5.97 -4.65 -7.63
CA VAL A 143 -7.20 -5.32 -8.06
C VAL A 143 -8.33 -5.12 -7.04
N ILE A 144 -8.04 -5.23 -5.75
CA ILE A 144 -9.01 -5.00 -4.68
C ILE A 144 -9.48 -3.54 -4.66
N LEU A 145 -8.57 -2.57 -4.81
CA LEU A 145 -8.90 -1.15 -4.87
C LEU A 145 -9.78 -0.82 -6.09
N VAL A 146 -9.47 -1.38 -7.27
CA VAL A 146 -10.32 -1.25 -8.47
C VAL A 146 -11.72 -1.81 -8.21
N TYR A 147 -11.81 -2.99 -7.60
CA TYR A 147 -13.08 -3.56 -7.19
C TYR A 147 -13.86 -2.62 -6.26
N VAL A 148 -13.21 -2.07 -5.23
CA VAL A 148 -13.83 -1.14 -4.27
C VAL A 148 -14.31 0.13 -4.98
N ILE A 149 -13.51 0.71 -5.86
CA ILE A 149 -13.88 1.89 -6.67
C ILE A 149 -15.17 1.62 -7.45
N VAL A 150 -15.23 0.51 -8.17
CA VAL A 150 -16.40 0.14 -8.98
C VAL A 150 -17.62 -0.07 -8.09
N ALA A 151 -17.47 -0.78 -6.96
CA ALA A 151 -18.56 -1.04 -6.03
C ALA A 151 -19.13 0.24 -5.41
N LEU A 152 -18.27 1.15 -4.95
CA LEU A 152 -18.67 2.44 -4.37
C LEU A 152 -19.33 3.36 -5.40
N ALA A 153 -18.76 3.46 -6.61
CA ALA A 153 -19.33 4.24 -7.70
C ALA A 153 -20.72 3.73 -8.10
N HIS A 154 -20.88 2.40 -8.16
CA HIS A 154 -22.15 1.79 -8.47
C HIS A 154 -23.20 2.01 -7.37
N ALA A 155 -22.79 1.92 -6.10
CA ALA A 155 -23.67 2.19 -4.96
C ALA A 155 -24.15 3.65 -4.92
N LEU A 156 -23.28 4.60 -5.27
CA LEU A 156 -23.64 6.02 -5.42
C LEU A 156 -24.65 6.22 -6.55
N HIS A 157 -24.40 5.62 -7.72
CA HIS A 157 -25.30 5.75 -8.86
C HIS A 157 -26.71 5.24 -8.55
N ARG A 158 -26.84 4.05 -7.94
CA ARG A 158 -28.14 3.50 -7.54
C ARG A 158 -28.86 4.30 -6.46
N SER A 159 -28.13 5.05 -5.65
CA SER A 159 -28.72 5.83 -4.55
C SER A 159 -29.12 7.24 -4.97
N GLY A 160 -28.66 7.70 -6.14
CA GLY A 160 -29.04 8.98 -6.74
C GLY A 160 -30.08 8.87 -7.86
N ALA A 161 -30.34 7.65 -8.36
CA ALA A 161 -31.45 7.31 -9.25
C ALA A 161 -32.72 7.01 -8.45
#